data_AF-A0A354ZI08-F1
#
_entry.id   AF-A0A354ZI08-F1
#
_cell.length_a   1.000
_cell.length_b   1.000
_cell.length_c   1.000
_cell.angle_alpha   90.00
_cell.angle_beta   90.00
_cell.angle_gamma   90.00
#
_symmetry.space_group_name_H-M   'P 1'
#
loop_
_entity.id
_entity.type
_entity.pdbx_description
1 polymer ?
#
loop_
_entity_poly.entity_id
_entity_poly.type
_entity_poly.pdbx_seq_one_letter_code
_entity_poly.pdbx_strand_id
1 'polypeptide(L)'
;MDTARGARRPDRRGRKRAPTSAPLGDARLIERRVRAGDIDGADDIVVRRIGRRREKPAKIRRVEIGEAIAVRDLAAKLEISAPEAVSRLIRMGVMAGINQEIEGEVAQILATELGFEAELTSEREEREVAIAEIEDASESLKPRPPVVTIMGHVDHG
;
A
#
# COMPACT_ATOMS: atom_id res chain seq x y z
N MET A 1 -33.30 38.33 63.37
CA MET A 1 -31.93 38.88 63.33
C MET A 1 -31.45 38.72 61.90
N ASP A 2 -31.63 39.77 61.09
CA ASP A 2 -30.53 40.66 60.62
C ASP A 2 -29.54 39.89 59.73
N THR A 3 -29.14 40.28 58.52
CA THR A 3 -29.30 41.47 57.67
C THR A 3 -28.82 41.01 56.27
N ALA A 4 -29.56 41.27 55.20
CA ALA A 4 -29.39 42.41 54.28
C ALA A 4 -28.30 42.26 53.18
N ARG A 5 -28.69 42.78 52.00
CA ARG A 5 -27.89 43.29 50.88
C ARG A 5 -27.25 42.23 49.97
N GLY A 6 -27.32 42.37 48.65
CA GLY A 6 -27.82 43.48 47.87
C GLY A 6 -27.40 43.32 46.41
N ALA A 7 -28.38 43.57 45.53
CA ALA A 7 -28.29 44.22 44.23
C ALA A 7 -26.97 44.10 43.41
N ARG A 8 -27.11 43.70 42.14
CA ARG A 8 -27.10 44.58 40.95
C ARG A 8 -27.00 43.75 39.65
N ARG A 9 -27.95 43.95 38.73
CA ARG A 9 -27.74 43.76 37.28
C ARG A 9 -26.98 44.98 36.75
N PRO A 10 -26.08 44.88 35.76
CA PRO A 10 -26.49 45.08 34.36
C PRO A 10 -25.65 44.26 33.35
N ASP A 11 -26.25 43.70 32.30
CA ASP A 11 -26.44 44.25 30.93
C ASP A 11 -25.35 43.86 29.93
N ARG A 12 -25.87 43.48 28.76
CA ARG A 12 -25.32 43.23 27.43
C ARG A 12 -23.88 43.67 27.23
N ARG A 13 -23.11 42.77 26.58
CA ARG A 13 -22.41 43.12 25.34
C ARG A 13 -21.78 41.89 24.66
N GLY A 14 -22.15 41.70 23.39
CA GLY A 14 -21.24 41.17 22.38
C GLY A 14 -21.30 39.67 22.11
N ARG A 15 -22.28 39.24 21.32
CA ARG A 15 -22.06 38.12 20.38
C ARG A 15 -20.87 38.50 19.50
N LYS A 16 -19.72 37.83 19.62
CA LYS A 16 -18.71 37.80 18.56
C LYS A 16 -18.81 36.43 17.89
N ARG A 17 -19.32 36.42 16.66
CA ARG A 17 -19.37 35.25 15.77
C ARG A 17 -17.93 34.81 15.48
N ALA A 18 -17.72 33.50 15.34
CA ALA A 18 -16.44 32.95 14.92
C ALA A 18 -16.08 33.48 13.51
N PRO A 19 -14.83 33.90 13.27
CA PRO A 19 -14.39 34.19 11.92
C PRO A 19 -14.21 32.89 11.15
N THR A 20 -14.92 32.80 10.02
CA THR A 20 -14.72 31.80 8.99
C THR A 20 -13.39 32.09 8.27
N SER A 21 -12.67 31.01 7.90
CA SER A 21 -11.52 30.93 7.00
C SER A 21 -10.16 31.47 7.49
N ALA A 22 -9.24 30.55 7.82
CA ALA A 22 -8.00 30.34 7.05
C ALA A 22 -7.23 29.10 7.59
N PRO A 23 -6.43 28.40 6.75
CA PRO A 23 -6.01 27.02 7.01
C PRO A 23 -4.49 26.86 7.24
N LEU A 24 -4.10 25.59 7.45
CA LEU A 24 -2.75 25.01 7.55
C LEU A 24 -1.99 25.20 8.88
N GLY A 25 -1.41 24.09 9.33
CA GLY A 25 -0.13 24.12 10.03
C GLY A 25 -0.06 23.20 11.24
N ASP A 26 0.50 22.01 11.04
CA ASP A 26 0.87 21.07 12.09
C ASP A 26 1.73 21.71 13.18
N ALA A 27 1.19 21.76 14.40
CA ALA A 27 1.95 21.61 15.64
C ALA A 27 0.94 21.48 16.78
N ARG A 28 0.69 20.25 17.24
CA ARG A 28 0.06 20.02 18.54
C ARG A 28 0.97 20.62 19.61
N LEU A 29 0.62 21.83 20.02
CA LEU A 29 1.17 22.52 21.17
C LEU A 29 0.73 21.73 22.42
N ILE A 30 1.58 20.80 22.87
CA ILE A 30 1.41 20.12 24.16
C ILE A 30 1.83 21.11 25.24
N GLU A 31 0.93 22.03 25.61
CA GLU A 31 1.08 22.78 26.85
C GLU A 31 0.65 21.88 28.01
N ARG A 32 1.58 21.03 28.47
CA ARG A 32 1.44 20.39 29.78
C ARG A 32 1.99 21.37 30.82
N ARG A 33 1.09 22.02 31.54
CA ARG A 33 1.39 22.89 32.70
C ARG A 33 2.07 22.06 33.79
N VAL A 34 3.40 22.11 33.85
CA VAL A 34 4.18 21.60 34.98
C VAL A 34 4.02 22.60 36.11
N ARG A 35 3.46 22.19 37.26
CA ARG A 35 3.50 23.01 38.48
C ARG A 35 4.95 23.11 38.93
N ALA A 36 5.41 24.32 39.23
CA ALA A 36 6.72 24.53 39.84
C ALA A 36 6.74 23.79 41.19
N GLY A 37 7.53 22.71 41.29
CA GLY A 37 7.67 21.92 42.51
C GLY A 37 8.40 20.59 42.35
N ASP A 38 8.27 19.89 41.21
CA ASP A 38 8.69 18.48 41.12
C ASP A 38 9.71 18.22 39.98
N ILE A 39 10.93 18.75 40.12
CA ILE A 39 12.10 18.34 39.30
C ILE A 39 13.32 18.16 40.21
N ASP A 40 13.28 17.09 41.02
CA ASP A 40 14.47 16.51 41.62
C ASP A 40 14.90 15.31 40.76
N GLY A 41 16.06 15.41 40.11
CA GLY A 41 16.69 14.29 39.40
C GLY A 41 16.95 14.58 37.92
N ALA A 42 18.23 14.65 37.56
CA ALA A 42 18.73 14.98 36.23
C ALA A 42 18.73 13.80 35.23
N ASP A 43 17.95 12.74 35.45
CA ASP A 43 18.21 11.44 34.78
C ASP A 43 17.07 10.83 33.94
N ASP A 44 15.92 11.49 33.75
CA ASP A 44 14.81 10.90 32.96
C ASP A 44 14.39 11.72 31.74
N ILE A 45 15.35 12.00 30.83
CA ILE A 45 15.02 12.24 29.42
C ILE A 45 15.17 10.91 28.69
N VAL A 46 14.18 10.04 28.85
CA VAL A 46 14.01 8.88 27.96
C VAL A 46 13.59 9.42 26.59
N VAL A 47 14.58 9.73 25.76
CA VAL A 47 14.39 9.99 24.34
C VAL A 47 13.83 8.71 23.74
N ARG A 48 12.50 8.61 23.67
CA ARG A 48 11.80 7.63 22.85
C ARG A 48 12.26 7.85 21.41
N ARG A 49 13.30 7.11 21.03
CA ARG A 49 13.77 6.97 19.67
C ARG A 49 12.63 6.27 18.93
N ILE A 50 11.68 7.07 18.42
CA ILE A 50 10.69 6.62 17.44
C ILE A 50 11.54 6.25 16.22
N GLY A 51 11.98 5.00 16.19
CA GLY A 51 12.58 4.43 15.01
C GLY A 51 11.58 4.64 13.90
N ARG A 52 11.88 5.53 12.96
CA ARG A 52 11.21 5.55 11.67
C ARG A 52 11.44 4.15 11.12
N ARG A 53 10.42 3.30 11.27
CA ARG A 53 10.32 2.02 10.58
C ARG A 53 10.48 2.43 9.12
N ARG A 54 11.65 2.17 8.54
CA ARG A 54 11.86 2.32 7.11
C ARG A 54 10.78 1.43 6.49
N GLU A 55 9.75 2.06 5.95
CA GLU A 55 8.78 1.38 5.12
C GLU A 55 9.61 0.79 3.98
N LYS A 56 9.79 -0.54 4.03
CA LYS A 56 10.37 -1.25 2.91
C LYS A 56 9.49 -0.89 1.71
N PRO A 57 10.08 -0.58 0.54
CA PRO A 57 9.26 -0.32 -0.65
C PRO A 57 8.27 -1.47 -0.78
N ALA A 58 7.00 -1.14 -0.96
CA ALA A 58 5.95 -2.13 -1.16
C ALA A 58 6.43 -3.03 -2.29
N LYS A 59 6.80 -4.27 -1.95
CA LYS A 59 7.28 -5.22 -2.93
C LYS A 59 6.08 -5.48 -3.82
N ILE A 60 6.13 -5.06 -5.08
CA ILE A 60 5.07 -5.33 -6.04
C ILE A 60 4.95 -6.85 -6.11
N ARG A 61 3.82 -7.38 -5.62
CA ARG A 61 3.56 -8.81 -5.59
C ARG A 61 2.86 -9.16 -6.91
N ARG A 62 3.65 -9.53 -7.91
CA ARG A 62 3.14 -10.04 -9.19
C ARG A 62 2.78 -11.51 -9.08
N VAL A 63 1.64 -11.90 -9.65
CA VAL A 63 1.16 -13.28 -9.68
C VAL A 63 0.71 -13.61 -11.11
N GLU A 64 1.24 -14.70 -11.63
CA GLU A 64 0.84 -15.23 -12.94
C GLU A 64 -0.33 -16.19 -12.77
N ILE A 65 -1.40 -15.98 -13.53
CA ILE A 65 -2.62 -16.78 -13.50
C ILE A 65 -2.80 -17.41 -14.89
N GLY A 66 -3.14 -18.70 -14.94
CA GLY A 66 -3.48 -19.37 -16.19
C GLY A 66 -4.94 -19.12 -16.59
N GLU A 67 -5.40 -19.71 -17.69
CA GLU A 67 -6.81 -19.61 -18.12
C GLU A 67 -7.80 -20.18 -17.09
N ALA A 68 -7.39 -21.21 -16.35
CA ALA A 68 -8.13 -21.77 -15.23
C ALA A 68 -7.18 -22.08 -14.08
N ILE A 69 -7.64 -21.88 -12.83
CA ILE A 69 -6.87 -22.19 -11.64
C ILE A 69 -7.77 -22.73 -10.52
N ALA A 70 -7.31 -23.76 -9.80
CA ALA A 70 -8.00 -24.24 -8.62
C ALA A 70 -7.93 -23.19 -7.48
N VAL A 71 -9.05 -23.00 -6.76
CA VAL A 71 -9.14 -22.00 -5.67
C VAL A 71 -8.05 -22.21 -4.60
N ARG A 72 -7.71 -23.46 -4.28
CA ARG A 72 -6.63 -23.81 -3.36
C ARG A 72 -5.27 -23.27 -3.81
N ASP A 73 -4.95 -23.44 -5.09
CA ASP A 73 -3.64 -23.07 -5.63
C ASP A 73 -3.55 -21.56 -5.85
N LEU A 74 -4.67 -20.91 -6.20
CA LEU A 74 -4.78 -19.46 -6.19
C LEU A 74 -4.56 -18.87 -4.78
N ALA A 75 -5.17 -19.47 -3.75
CA ALA A 75 -4.97 -19.05 -2.37
C ALA A 75 -3.49 -19.17 -1.94
N ALA A 76 -2.82 -20.25 -2.36
CA ALA A 76 -1.39 -20.42 -2.12
C ALA A 76 -0.53 -19.34 -2.81
N LYS A 77 -0.85 -18.99 -4.07
CA LYS A 77 -0.17 -17.91 -4.81
C LYS A 77 -0.39 -16.52 -4.18
N LEU A 78 -1.56 -16.29 -3.60
CA LEU A 78 -1.96 -15.03 -2.96
C LEU A 78 -1.59 -14.96 -1.48
N GLU A 79 -0.92 -15.98 -0.93
CA GLU A 79 -0.54 -16.08 0.48
C GLU A 79 -1.73 -15.93 1.46
N ILE A 80 -2.93 -16.38 1.06
CA ILE A 80 -4.14 -16.38 1.89
C ILE A 80 -4.63 -17.80 2.16
N SER A 81 -5.51 -17.95 3.15
CA SER A 81 -6.11 -19.25 3.45
C SER A 81 -7.18 -19.62 2.41
N ALA A 82 -7.31 -20.90 2.07
CA ALA A 82 -8.32 -21.37 1.12
C ALA A 82 -9.78 -21.01 1.52
N PRO A 83 -10.18 -21.09 2.81
CA PRO A 83 -11.51 -20.64 3.23
C PRO A 83 -11.73 -19.13 3.04
N GLU A 84 -10.67 -18.33 3.19
CA GLU A 84 -10.74 -16.89 2.95
C GLU A 84 -10.92 -16.58 1.46
N ALA A 85 -10.20 -17.29 0.58
CA ALA A 85 -10.37 -17.18 -0.87
C ALA A 85 -11.81 -17.50 -1.31
N VAL A 86 -12.38 -18.62 -0.82
CA VAL A 86 -13.78 -18.99 -1.07
C VAL A 86 -14.76 -17.92 -0.55
N SER A 87 -14.51 -17.38 0.64
CA SER A 87 -15.36 -16.34 1.22
C SER A 87 -15.38 -15.06 0.37
N ARG A 88 -14.25 -14.69 -0.23
CA ARG A 88 -14.17 -13.54 -1.14
C ARG A 88 -14.85 -13.81 -2.47
N LEU A 89 -14.66 -14.99 -3.06
CA LEU A 89 -15.37 -15.41 -4.28
C LEU A 89 -16.90 -15.33 -4.10
N ILE A 90 -17.41 -15.79 -2.95
CA ILE A 90 -18.84 -15.70 -2.63
C ILE A 90 -19.31 -14.24 -2.56
N ARG A 91 -18.50 -13.32 -1.99
CA ARG A 91 -18.83 -11.87 -1.96
C ARG A 91 -18.89 -11.26 -3.36
N MET A 92 -18.08 -11.78 -4.29
CA MET A 92 -18.09 -11.40 -5.70
C MET A 92 -19.23 -12.06 -6.50
N GLY A 93 -20.05 -12.90 -5.87
CA GLY A 93 -21.16 -13.61 -6.51
C GLY A 93 -20.77 -14.92 -7.20
N VAL A 94 -19.52 -15.37 -7.05
CA VAL A 94 -19.02 -16.62 -7.63
C VAL A 94 -19.04 -17.72 -6.58
N MET A 95 -19.88 -18.74 -6.79
CA MET A 95 -19.91 -19.93 -5.94
C MET A 95 -18.89 -20.96 -6.45
N ALA A 96 -17.79 -21.12 -5.72
CA ALA A 96 -16.77 -22.12 -6.02
C ALA A 96 -16.31 -22.85 -4.75
N GLY A 97 -16.07 -24.15 -4.86
CA GLY A 97 -15.45 -24.96 -3.80
C GLY A 97 -13.92 -24.80 -3.74
N ILE A 98 -13.30 -25.27 -2.66
CA ILE A 98 -11.84 -25.17 -2.44
C ILE A 98 -11.02 -25.85 -3.56
N ASN A 99 -11.49 -27.00 -4.04
CA ASN A 99 -10.83 -27.79 -5.07
C ASN A 99 -11.42 -27.54 -6.48
N GLN A 100 -12.35 -26.60 -6.61
CA GLN A 100 -12.96 -26.29 -7.88
C GLN A 100 -12.05 -25.34 -8.66
N GLU A 101 -12.01 -25.52 -9.97
CA GLU A 101 -11.35 -24.61 -10.89
C GLU A 101 -12.24 -23.41 -11.18
N ILE A 102 -11.63 -22.22 -11.18
CA ILE A 102 -12.26 -20.97 -11.57
C ILE A 102 -11.51 -20.38 -12.76
N GLU A 103 -12.24 -19.59 -13.53
CA GLU A 103 -11.71 -18.87 -14.69
C GLU A 103 -10.66 -17.84 -14.28
N GLY A 104 -9.63 -17.69 -15.12
CA GLY A 104 -8.48 -16.83 -14.89
C GLY A 104 -8.86 -15.37 -14.68
N GLU A 105 -9.86 -14.87 -15.40
CA GLU A 105 -10.38 -13.51 -15.24
C GLU A 105 -10.95 -13.28 -13.83
N VAL A 106 -11.73 -14.22 -13.31
CA VAL A 106 -12.29 -14.15 -11.96
C VAL A 106 -11.17 -14.19 -10.92
N ALA A 107 -10.17 -15.05 -11.13
CA ALA A 107 -9.00 -15.14 -10.27
C ALA A 107 -8.15 -13.86 -10.28
N GLN A 108 -8.05 -13.18 -11.42
CA GLN A 108 -7.35 -11.90 -11.58
C GLN A 108 -8.04 -10.78 -10.80
N ILE A 109 -9.37 -10.71 -10.84
CA ILE A 109 -10.14 -9.73 -10.06
C ILE A 109 -9.91 -9.94 -8.56
N LEU A 110 -9.97 -11.20 -8.09
CA LEU A 110 -9.71 -11.53 -6.69
C LEU A 110 -8.29 -11.15 -6.25
N ALA A 111 -7.30 -11.40 -7.09
CA ALA A 111 -5.91 -11.04 -6.84
C ALA A 111 -5.71 -9.51 -6.76
N THR A 112 -6.38 -8.77 -7.64
CA THR A 112 -6.34 -7.30 -7.67
C THR A 112 -6.96 -6.70 -6.40
N GLU A 113 -8.03 -7.28 -5.88
CA GLU A 113 -8.65 -6.85 -4.61
C GLU A 113 -7.69 -6.99 -3.41
N LEU A 114 -6.75 -7.94 -3.49
CA LEU A 114 -5.72 -8.17 -2.48
C LEU A 114 -4.47 -7.30 -2.68
N GLY A 115 -4.43 -6.46 -3.72
CA GLY A 115 -3.29 -5.61 -4.05
C GLY A 115 -2.14 -6.34 -4.74
N PHE A 116 -2.43 -7.48 -5.38
CA PHE A 116 -1.48 -8.15 -6.27
C PHE A 116 -1.67 -7.66 -7.71
N GLU A 117 -0.57 -7.53 -8.44
CA GLU A 117 -0.61 -7.35 -9.89
C GLU A 117 -0.75 -8.74 -10.52
N ALA A 118 -1.96 -9.09 -10.96
CA ALA A 118 -2.23 -10.36 -11.62
C ALA A 118 -2.19 -10.21 -13.15
N GLU A 119 -1.36 -11.02 -13.80
CA GLU A 119 -1.20 -11.06 -15.26
C GLU A 119 -1.60 -12.46 -15.75
N LEU A 120 -2.45 -12.53 -16.77
CA LEU A 120 -2.80 -13.81 -17.40
C LEU A 120 -1.63 -14.30 -18.23
N THR A 121 -1.40 -15.61 -18.21
CA THR A 121 -0.27 -16.22 -18.94
C THR A 121 -0.42 -16.01 -20.45
N SER A 122 -1.65 -16.10 -20.96
CA SER A 122 -1.98 -15.79 -22.36
C SER A 122 -1.68 -14.33 -22.71
N GLU A 123 -2.09 -13.37 -21.87
CA GLU A 123 -1.80 -11.95 -22.07
C GLU A 123 -0.29 -11.67 -22.07
N ARG A 124 0.47 -12.36 -21.21
CA ARG A 124 1.93 -12.25 -21.17
C ARG A 124 2.57 -12.79 -22.45
N GLU A 125 2.14 -13.95 -22.92
CA GLU A 125 2.64 -14.56 -24.16
C GLU A 125 2.33 -13.68 -25.37
N GLU A 126 1.09 -13.18 -25.49
CA GLU A 126 0.70 -12.24 -26.55
C GLU A 126 1.55 -10.96 -26.51
N ARG A 127 1.83 -10.44 -25.31
CA ARG A 127 2.68 -9.26 -25.14
C ARG A 127 4.13 -9.52 -25.50
N GLU A 128 4.68 -10.67 -25.14
CA GLU A 128 6.05 -11.05 -25.50
C GLU A 128 6.19 -11.22 -27.03
N VAL A 129 5.19 -11.82 -27.68
CA VAL A 129 5.12 -11.91 -29.15
C VAL A 129 5.01 -10.52 -29.78
N ALA A 130 4.11 -9.67 -29.30
CA ALA A 130 3.93 -8.31 -29.81
C ALA A 130 5.22 -7.47 -29.69
N ILE A 131 6.00 -7.64 -28.61
CA ILE A 131 7.31 -6.98 -28.46
C ILE A 131 8.32 -7.51 -29.47
N ALA A 132 8.33 -8.82 -29.73
CA ALA A 132 9.20 -9.43 -30.72
C ALA A 132 8.87 -9.01 -32.17
N GLU A 133 7.61 -8.70 -32.45
CA GLU A 133 7.14 -8.25 -33.78
C GLU A 133 7.33 -6.75 -34.02
N ILE A 134 7.70 -5.96 -33.01
CA ILE A 134 8.11 -4.56 -33.23
C ILE A 134 9.50 -4.57 -33.87
N GLU A 135 9.51 -4.80 -35.19
CA GLU A 135 10.69 -4.58 -36.01
C GLU A 135 10.90 -3.06 -36.16
N ASP A 136 12.08 -2.59 -35.77
CA ASP A 136 12.50 -1.23 -36.07
C ASP A 136 12.49 -0.99 -37.59
N ALA A 137 11.98 0.17 -38.02
CA ALA A 137 12.03 0.55 -39.42
C ALA A 137 13.47 0.44 -39.94
N SER A 138 13.67 -0.09 -41.14
CA SER A 138 15.01 -0.34 -41.70
C SER A 138 15.91 0.90 -41.71
N GLU A 139 15.32 2.09 -41.83
CA GLU A 139 15.97 3.40 -41.79
C GLU A 139 16.45 3.83 -40.38
N SER A 140 15.89 3.23 -39.32
CA SER A 140 16.20 3.54 -37.92
C SER A 140 17.27 2.63 -37.30
N LEU A 141 17.62 1.54 -38.00
CA LEU A 141 18.67 0.60 -37.59
C LEU A 141 20.04 1.28 -37.61
N LYS A 142 20.80 1.07 -36.52
CA LYS A 142 22.16 1.60 -36.38
C LYS A 142 23.18 0.47 -36.39
N PRO A 143 24.37 0.68 -36.99
CA PRO A 143 25.44 -0.30 -36.92
C PRO A 143 25.87 -0.51 -35.47
N ARG A 144 25.94 -1.76 -35.03
CA ARG A 144 26.47 -2.18 -33.73
C ARG A 144 27.68 -3.08 -33.93
N PRO A 145 28.74 -2.95 -33.09
CA PRO A 145 29.90 -3.82 -33.18
C PRO A 145 29.50 -5.29 -32.92
N PRO A 146 30.19 -6.27 -33.53
CA PRO A 146 29.91 -7.68 -33.30
C PRO A 146 30.27 -8.08 -31.87
N VAL A 147 29.43 -8.91 -31.25
CA VAL A 147 29.74 -9.57 -29.98
C VAL A 147 30.31 -10.94 -30.29
N VAL A 148 31.59 -11.15 -29.97
CA VAL A 148 32.28 -12.43 -30.17
C VAL A 148 32.58 -13.03 -28.81
N THR A 149 32.14 -14.28 -28.59
CA THR A 149 32.51 -15.06 -27.40
C THR A 149 33.33 -16.26 -27.86
N ILE A 150 34.55 -16.39 -27.33
CA ILE A 150 35.42 -17.54 -27.57
C ILE A 150 35.32 -18.43 -26.33
N MET A 151 34.78 -19.63 -26.49
CA MET A 151 34.74 -20.64 -25.42
C MET A 151 35.70 -21.78 -25.79
N GLY A 152 36.59 -22.15 -24.88
CA GLY A 152 37.60 -23.19 -25.10
C GLY A 152 38.08 -23.82 -23.80
N HIS A 153 38.63 -25.02 -23.91
CA HIS A 153 39.36 -25.68 -22.81
C HIS A 153 40.74 -25.02 -22.62
N VAL A 154 41.42 -25.32 -21.51
CA VAL A 154 42.83 -24.94 -21.34
C VAL A 154 43.62 -25.56 -22.51
N ASP A 155 44.38 -24.74 -23.23
CA ASP A 155 45.26 -25.08 -24.38
C ASP A 155 44.74 -24.89 -25.82
N HIS A 156 43.65 -24.14 -26.06
CA HIS A 156 43.26 -23.77 -27.43
C HIS A 156 43.43 -22.26 -27.69
N GLY A 157 44.48 -21.90 -28.42
CA GLY A 157 44.67 -20.60 -29.07
C GLY A 157 44.30 -20.65 -30.54
#